data_AF-A0A925HPS2-F1
#
_entry.id   AF-A0A925HPS2-F1
#
_cell.length_a   1.000
_cell.length_b   1.000
_cell.length_c   1.000
_cell.angle_alpha   90.00
_cell.angle_beta   90.00
_cell.angle_gamma   90.00
#
_symmetry.space_group_name_H-M   'P 1'
#
loop_
_entity.id
_entity.type
_entity.pdbx_description
1 polymer ?
#
loop_
_entity_poly.entity_id
_entity_poly.type
_entity_poly.pdbx_seq_one_letter_code
_entity_poly.pdbx_strand_id
1 'polypeptide(L)' 'ERSTVMVLGGEPVGERFIYWNFVSSSKDRLAQAASDWRSGRMKLPDGDNVEFIPLPDEPAPPAPAMS' A
#
# COMPACT_ATOMS: atom_id res chain seq x y z
N GLU A 1 -22.97 -13.51 27.29
CA GLU A 1 -22.09 -12.31 27.34
C GLU A 1 -22.15 -11.58 26.00
N ARG A 2 -21.77 -10.29 25.94
CA ARG A 2 -21.87 -9.49 24.70
C ARG A 2 -20.56 -9.57 23.92
N SER A 3 -20.63 -9.90 22.64
CA SER A 3 -19.46 -10.00 21.74
C SER A 3 -19.67 -9.17 20.48
N THR A 4 -18.58 -8.60 19.95
CA THR A 4 -18.51 -7.96 18.62
C THR A 4 -17.45 -8.70 17.81
N VAL A 5 -17.83 -9.28 16.67
CA VAL A 5 -16.96 -10.13 15.85
C VAL A 5 -17.10 -9.71 14.39
N MET A 6 -15.98 -9.72 13.65
CA MET A 6 -15.94 -9.58 12.20
C MET A 6 -15.24 -10.78 11.58
N VAL A 7 -15.83 -11.36 10.55
CA VAL A 7 -15.27 -12.48 9.79
C VAL A 7 -15.12 -12.04 8.34
N LEU A 8 -13.90 -12.17 7.80
CA LEU A 8 -13.58 -11.88 6.40
C LEU A 8 -13.06 -13.17 5.77
N GLY A 9 -13.56 -13.51 4.59
CA GLY A 9 -13.16 -14.71 3.85
C GLY A 9 -13.48 -14.59 2.35
N GLY A 10 -12.83 -15.42 1.54
CA GLY A 10 -12.99 -15.42 0.09
C GLY A 10 -11.96 -16.33 -0.59
N GLU A 11 -12.08 -16.49 -1.91
CA GLU A 11 -11.10 -17.22 -2.70
C GLU A 11 -9.73 -16.54 -2.69
N PRO A 12 -8.61 -17.29 -2.76
CA PRO A 12 -7.27 -16.69 -2.82
C PRO A 12 -7.10 -15.79 -4.04
N VAL A 13 -6.64 -14.57 -3.82
CA VAL A 13 -6.36 -13.61 -4.91
C VAL A 13 -5.02 -13.88 -5.63
N GLY A 14 -4.24 -14.87 -5.18
CA GLY A 14 -2.89 -15.17 -5.67
C GLY A 14 -1.80 -14.32 -5.00
N GLU A 15 -0.54 -14.51 -5.41
CA GLU A 15 0.60 -13.79 -4.83
C GLU A 15 0.49 -12.28 -5.04
N ARG A 16 0.78 -11.52 -3.98
CA ARG A 16 0.80 -10.05 -4.00
C ARG A 16 2.04 -9.56 -3.27
N PHE A 17 2.69 -8.58 -3.89
CA PHE A 17 3.75 -7.80 -3.31
C PHE A 17 3.16 -6.50 -2.77
N ILE A 18 3.55 -6.14 -1.55
CA ILE A 18 3.12 -4.92 -0.87
C ILE A 18 4.36 -4.07 -0.63
N TYR A 19 4.31 -2.81 -1.04
CA TYR A 19 5.34 -1.82 -0.77
C TYR A 19 4.65 -0.50 -0.42
N TRP A 20 4.78 -0.05 0.84
CA TRP A 20 4.04 1.10 1.34
C TRP A 20 2.54 0.94 1.04
N ASN A 21 1.89 1.96 0.45
CA ASN A 21 0.48 1.94 0.06
C ASN A 21 0.23 1.28 -1.32
N PHE A 22 1.23 0.63 -1.92
CA PHE A 22 1.10 -0.01 -3.23
C PHE A 22 1.03 -1.54 -3.12
N VAL A 23 0.05 -2.14 -3.80
CA VAL A 23 -0.14 -3.60 -3.89
C VAL A 23 -0.23 -4.03 -5.35
N SER A 24 0.53 -5.05 -5.73
CA SER A 24 0.60 -5.54 -7.12
C SER A 24 1.07 -7.00 -7.16
N SER A 25 0.75 -7.72 -8.23
CA SER A 25 1.36 -9.03 -8.54
C SER A 25 2.70 -8.91 -9.29
N SER A 26 3.12 -7.69 -9.64
CA SER A 26 4.39 -7.40 -10.33
C SER A 26 5.24 -6.42 -9.51
N LYS A 27 6.50 -6.81 -9.25
CA LYS A 27 7.51 -5.97 -8.59
C LYS A 27 7.90 -4.75 -9.44
N ASP A 28 8.01 -4.91 -10.76
CA ASP A 28 8.34 -3.82 -11.68
C ASP A 28 7.27 -2.73 -11.64
N ARG A 29 5.98 -3.14 -11.57
CA ARG A 29 4.87 -2.20 -11.42
C ARG A 29 4.94 -1.43 -10.09
N LEU A 30 5.39 -2.06 -9.00
CA LEU A 30 5.60 -1.38 -7.72
C LEU A 30 6.76 -0.39 -7.80
N ALA A 31 7.86 -0.75 -8.46
CA ALA A 31 9.00 0.14 -8.66
C ALA A 31 8.62 1.37 -9.50
N GLN A 32 7.82 1.17 -10.56
CA GLN A 32 7.28 2.26 -11.37
C GLN A 32 6.38 3.18 -10.54
N ALA A 33 5.42 2.60 -9.80
CA ALA A 33 4.54 3.37 -8.92
C ALA A 33 5.34 4.18 -7.88
N ALA A 34 6.36 3.58 -7.28
CA ALA A 34 7.23 4.29 -6.34
C ALA A 34 7.96 5.47 -6.98
N SER A 35 8.46 5.31 -8.22
CA SER A 35 9.08 6.41 -8.98
C SER A 35 8.06 7.51 -9.31
N ASP A 36 6.87 7.12 -9.78
CA ASP A 36 5.80 8.06 -10.11
C ASP A 36 5.36 8.86 -8.90
N TRP A 37 5.25 8.23 -7.73
CA TRP A 37 4.94 8.91 -6.47
C TRP A 37 6.03 9.90 -6.07
N ARG A 38 7.31 9.48 -6.03
CA ARG A 38 8.44 10.38 -5.69
C ARG A 38 8.51 11.61 -6.60
N SER A 39 8.13 11.43 -7.86
CA SER A 39 8.17 12.48 -8.87
C SER A 39 6.88 13.30 -9.02
N GLY A 40 5.83 12.99 -8.24
CA GLY A 40 4.53 13.66 -8.35
C GLY A 40 3.79 13.44 -9.68
N ARG A 41 4.07 12.33 -10.39
CA ARG A 41 3.41 11.99 -11.67
C ARG A 41 2.05 11.33 -11.51
N MET A 42 1.69 10.91 -10.30
CA MET A 42 0.37 10.31 -10.03
C MET A 42 -0.71 11.37 -10.01
N LYS A 43 -1.86 11.06 -10.65
CA LYS A 43 -3.05 11.90 -10.51
C LYS A 43 -3.59 11.77 -9.09
N LEU A 44 -3.61 12.88 -8.37
CA LEU A 44 -4.23 12.98 -7.05
C LEU A 44 -5.74 13.21 -7.18
N PRO A 45 -6.54 12.84 -6.16
CA PRO A 45 -7.92 13.28 -6.04
C PRO A 45 -8.05 14.81 -6.10
N ASP A 46 -9.19 15.29 -6.57
CA ASP A 46 -9.44 16.73 -6.66
C ASP A 46 -9.41 17.37 -5.25
N GLY A 47 -8.57 18.39 -5.07
CA GLY A 47 -8.38 19.08 -3.78
C GLY A 47 -7.36 18.45 -2.83
N ASP A 48 -6.76 17.31 -3.19
CA ASP A 48 -5.76 16.60 -2.38
C ASP A 48 -4.33 16.92 -2.85
N ASN A 49 -3.99 18.21 -2.89
CA ASN A 49 -2.69 18.70 -3.37
C ASN A 49 -2.01 19.69 -2.40
N VAL A 50 -2.51 19.78 -1.16
CA VAL A 50 -2.00 20.68 -0.13
C VAL A 50 -0.85 20.05 0.66
N GLU A 51 -0.89 18.73 0.87
CA GLU A 51 0.09 17.98 1.64
C GLU A 51 0.65 16.82 0.81
N PHE A 52 1.91 16.46 1.05
CA PHE A 52 2.55 15.32 0.38
C PHE A 52 3.31 14.46 1.38
N ILE A 53 3.00 13.16 1.41
CA ILE A 53 3.68 12.16 2.23
C ILE A 53 4.73 11.45 1.36
N PRO A 54 6.04 11.69 1.56
CA PRO A 54 7.07 11.05 0.75
C PRO A 54 7.17 9.55 1.07
N LEU A 55 7.71 8.79 0.11
CA LEU A 55 8.17 7.44 0.41
C LEU A 55 9.32 7.49 1.41
N PRO A 56 9.43 6.53 2.34
CA PRO A 56 10.55 6.48 3.25
C PRO A 56 11.86 6.16 2.51
N ASP A 57 12.96 6.74 2.97
CA ASP A 57 14.31 6.53 2.43
C ASP A 57 14.88 5.16 2.82
N GLU A 58 14.46 4.63 3.97
CA GLU A 58 14.76 3.28 4.43
C GLU A 58 13.57 2.35 4.18
N PRO A 59 13.79 1.04 3.93
CA PRO A 59 12.68 0.10 3.90
C PRO A 59 11.90 0.21 5.20
N ALA A 60 10.57 0.32 5.08
CA ALA A 60 9.69 0.37 6.24
C ALA A 60 10.04 -0.79 7.18
N PRO A 61 10.02 -0.57 8.51
CA PRO A 61 10.23 -1.66 9.46
C PRO A 61 9.29 -2.81 9.08
N PRO A 62 9.75 -4.07 9.21
CA PRO A 62 8.93 -5.22 8.83
C PRO A 62 7.56 -5.05 9.48
N ALA A 63 6.51 -5.25 8.68
CA ALA A 63 5.15 -5.19 9.18
C ALA A 63 5.08 -6.01 10.48
N PRO A 64 4.43 -5.49 11.55
CA PRO A 64 4.31 -6.26 12.78
C PRO A 64 3.78 -7.64 12.40
N ALA A 65 4.45 -8.69 12.88
CA ALA A 65 4.03 -10.05 12.61
C ALA A 65 2.55 -10.15 12.99
N MET A 66 1.71 -10.31 11.97
CA MET A 66 0.29 -10.58 12.17
C MET A 66 0.25 -11.90 12.93
N SER A 67 -0.01 -11.85 14.25
CA SER A 67 -0.15 -13.02 15.11
C SER A 67 -1.47 -13.71 14.84
#